data_AF-A0ABD0QAZ4-F1
#
_entry.id   AF-A0ABD0QAZ4-F1
#
_cell.length_a   1.000
_cell.length_b   1.000
_cell.length_c   1.000
_cell.angle_alpha   90.00
_cell.angle_beta   90.00
_cell.angle_gamma   90.00
#
_symmetry.space_group_name_H-M   'P 1'
#
loop_
_entity.id
_entity.type
_entity.pdbx_description
1 polymer ?
#
loop_
_entity_poly.entity_id
_entity_poly.type
_entity_poly.pdbx_seq_one_letter_code
_entity_poly.pdbx_strand_id
1 'polypeptide(L)' 'MNPPELDLCEDLSDLMSVNESSILHTLTTRAKGHLPLTHAGPNLLALWPPLSPPGK' A
#
# COMPACT_ATOMS: atom_id res chain seq x y z
N MET A 1 14.42 6.53 -2.70
CA MET A 1 13.55 5.67 -3.54
C MET A 1 13.62 4.28 -2.97
N ASN A 2 12.47 3.65 -2.74
CA ASN A 2 12.43 2.29 -2.23
C ASN A 2 12.78 1.29 -3.35
N PRO A 3 13.39 0.14 -3.02
CA PRO A 3 13.53 -0.99 -3.93
C PRO A 3 12.16 -1.43 -4.50
N PRO A 4 12.08 -1.92 -5.75
CA PRO A 4 10.85 -2.43 -6.35
C PRO A 4 10.20 -3.58 -5.56
N GLU A 5 11.01 -4.33 -4.80
CA GLU A 5 10.55 -5.40 -3.93
C GLU A 5 9.58 -4.89 -2.83
N LEU A 6 9.59 -3.59 -2.55
CA LEU A 6 8.75 -2.94 -1.54
C LEU A 6 7.51 -2.24 -2.14
N ASP A 7 7.28 -2.32 -3.45
CA ASP A 7 6.14 -1.66 -4.11
C ASP A 7 4.79 -2.22 -3.65
N LEU A 8 4.77 -3.48 -3.20
CA LEU A 8 3.60 -4.16 -2.64
C LEU A 8 3.74 -4.44 -1.14
N CYS A 9 4.63 -3.73 -0.44
CA CYS A 9 4.84 -3.89 1.00
C CYS A 9 3.52 -3.77 1.77
N GLU A 10 3.29 -4.66 2.74
CA GLU A 10 2.04 -4.69 3.51
C GLU A 10 1.99 -3.60 4.59
N ASP A 11 3.13 -3.31 5.22
CA ASP A 11 3.29 -2.27 6.22
C ASP A 11 4.22 -1.17 5.73
N LEU A 12 3.71 0.07 5.66
CA LEU A 12 4.51 1.24 5.29
C LEU A 12 5.69 1.51 6.22
N SER A 13 5.67 0.96 7.44
CA SER A 13 6.77 1.08 8.42
C SER A 13 8.01 0.29 8.01
N ASP A 14 7.87 -0.70 7.13
CA ASP A 14 8.98 -1.52 6.63
C ASP A 14 9.70 -0.86 5.44
N LEU A 15 9.21 0.28 4.95
CA LEU A 15 9.85 1.02 3.87
C LEU A 15 11.18 1.64 4.34
N MET A 16 12.24 1.45 3.55
CA MET A 16 13.55 2.06 3.84
C MET A 16 13.50 3.60 3.77
N SER A 17 12.70 4.12 2.85
CA SER A 17 12.51 5.55 2.60
C SER A 17 11.05 5.91 2.86
N VAL A 18 10.79 6.46 4.05
CA VAL A 18 9.47 6.91 4.49
C VAL A 18 9.29 8.39 4.14
N ASN A 19 8.82 8.66 2.91
CA ASN A 19 8.46 10.00 2.46
C ASN A 19 7.13 9.97 1.69
N GLU A 20 6.54 11.14 1.47
CA GLU A 20 5.23 11.28 0.84
C GLU A 20 5.14 10.59 -0.52
N SER A 21 6.13 10.80 -1.40
CA SER A 21 6.11 10.22 -2.75
C SER A 21 6.25 8.71 -2.75
N SER A 22 7.07 8.16 -1.85
CA SER A 22 7.29 6.72 -1.72
C SER A 22 6.06 6.03 -1.13
N ILE A 23 5.42 6.62 -0.12
CA ILE A 23 4.15 6.14 0.44
C ILE A 23 3.06 6.17 -0.62
N LEU A 24 2.91 7.29 -1.34
CA LEU A 24 1.90 7.43 -2.39
C LEU A 24 2.08 6.40 -3.51
N HIS A 25 3.34 6.12 -3.88
CA HIS A 25 3.68 5.09 -4.85
C HIS A 25 3.20 3.71 -4.38
N THR A 26 3.59 3.28 -3.18
CA THR A 26 3.20 1.99 -2.60
C THR A 26 1.67 1.86 -2.48
N LEU A 27 0.97 2.89 -1.97
CA LEU A 27 -0.49 2.86 -1.85
C LEU A 27 -1.19 2.75 -3.21
N THR A 28 -0.70 3.47 -4.23
CA THR A 28 -1.25 3.42 -5.59
C THR A 28 -1.01 2.04 -6.22
N THR A 29 0.18 1.47 -6.05
CA THR A 29 0.53 0.15 -6.60
C THR A 29 -0.30 -0.95 -5.93
N ARG A 30 -0.47 -0.92 -4.61
CA ARG A 30 -1.34 -1.84 -3.87
C ARG A 30 -2.80 -1.72 -4.27
N ALA A 31 -3.31 -0.49 -4.44
CA ALA A 31 -4.67 -0.27 -4.93
C ALA A 31 -4.87 -0.92 -6.31
N LYS A 32 -3.95 -0.71 -7.27
CA LYS A 32 -4.01 -1.38 -8.58
C LYS A 32 -3.96 -2.91 -8.48
N GLY A 33 -3.29 -3.44 -7.46
CA GLY A 33 -3.23 -4.86 -7.13
C GLY A 33 -4.45 -5.42 -6.39
N HIS A 34 -5.52 -4.64 -6.21
CA HIS A 34 -6.71 -5.02 -5.43
C HIS A 34 -6.40 -5.31 -3.93
N LEU A 35 -5.39 -4.63 -3.38
CA LEU A 35 -5.00 -4.68 -1.97
C LEU A 35 -5.29 -3.32 -1.29
N PRO A 36 -6.57 -2.97 -1.02
CA PRO A 36 -6.93 -1.64 -0.53
C PRO A 36 -6.56 -1.40 0.94
N LEU A 37 -6.27 -2.46 1.69
CA LEU A 37 -5.89 -2.41 3.10
C LEU A 37 -4.36 -2.42 3.20
N THR A 38 -3.79 -1.44 3.88
CA THR A 38 -2.33 -1.31 4.06
C THR A 38 -2.03 -0.91 5.50
N HIS A 39 -1.10 -1.61 6.15
CA HIS A 39 -0.65 -1.26 7.48
C HIS A 39 0.28 -0.04 7.45
N ALA A 40 0.25 0.74 8.51
CA ALA A 40 1.17 1.83 8.80
C ALA A 40 1.52 1.72 10.29
N GLY A 41 2.22 0.64 10.63
CA GLY A 41 2.52 0.19 11.97
C GLY A 41 1.23 -0.20 12.69
N PRO A 42 0.90 0.45 13.82
CA PRO A 42 -0.33 0.12 14.56
C PRO A 42 -1.61 0.58 13.84
N ASN A 43 -1.50 1.39 12.79
CA ASN A 43 -2.65 1.92 12.06
C ASN A 43 -2.95 1.08 10.81
N LEU A 44 -4.22 1.01 10.43
CA LEU A 44 -4.66 0.41 9.18
C LEU A 44 -5.23 1.50 8.27
N LEU A 45 -4.66 1.63 7.07
CA LEU A 45 -5.15 2.50 6.02
C LEU A 45 -6.07 1.70 5.09
N ALA A 46 -7.28 2.20 4.89
CA ALA A 46 -8.24 1.65 3.94
C ALA A 46 -8.43 2.64 2.78
N LEU A 47 -7.98 2.28 1.58
CA LEU A 47 -8.23 3.07 0.38
C LEU A 47 -9.64 2.82 -0.16
N TRP A 48 -10.38 3.91 -0.36
CA TRP A 48 -11.72 3.93 -0.94
C TRP A 48 -11.68 4.51 -2.36
N PRO A 49 -12.46 4.00 -3.33
CA PRO A 49 -13.47 2.95 -3.20
C PRO A 49 -12.88 1.54 -3.03
N PRO A 50 -13.57 0.61 -2.35
CA PRO A 50 -13.15 -0.77 -2.30
C PRO A 50 -13.31 -1.28 -3.73
N LEU A 51 -12.21 -1.70 -4.34
CA LEU A 51 -12.29 -2.42 -5.60
C LEU A 51 -13.09 -3.68 -5.31
N SER A 52 -14.15 -3.90 -6.09
CA SER A 52 -15.10 -4.99 -5.90
C SER A 52 -14.35 -6.27 -5.54
N PRO A 53 -14.74 -6.98 -4.45
CA PRO A 53 -14.11 -8.27 -4.16
C PRO A 53 -14.25 -9.15 -5.41
N PRO A 54 -13.21 -9.93 -5.77
CA PRO A 54 -13.34 -10.87 -6.89
C PRO A 54 -14.61 -11.70 -6.64
N GLY A 55 -15.54 -11.63 -7.58
CA GLY A 55 -16.85 -12.25 -7.45
C GLY A 55 -16.71 -13.72 -7.06
N LYS A 56 -17.49 -14.12 -6.06
CA LYS A 56 -17.65 -15.52 -5.66
C LYS A 56 -18.17 -16.38 -6.80
#